data_AF-A0A8H5M5C9-F1
#
_entry.id   AF-A0A8H5M5C9-F1
#
_cell.length_a   1.000
_cell.length_b   1.000
_cell.length_c   1.000
_cell.angle_alpha   90.00
_cell.angle_beta   90.00
_cell.angle_gamma   90.00
#
_symmetry.space_group_name_H-M   'P 1'
#
loop_
_entity.id
_entity.type
_entity.pdbx_description
1 polymer ?
#
loop_
_entity_poly.entity_id
_entity_poly.type
_entity_poly.pdbx_seq_one_letter_code
_entity_poly.pdbx_strand_id
1 'polypeptide(L)'
;MAANIEPFWGDRPDENAQDFFRAFNRAMGDKNDDIKRRLFVNYLRADSEADEWYAALPAAIRADWADIETAFHARWPKATIARKTALEYEEEILAMKLKEATLGSKETVAGRDVYTHIAWADRMSALVSRAGLAAGTTYVGLVRRTLPALVREKTVGAPADWAAFLTSVRSIDIDYIRDGAAEAEKEREKTRRFDERVRMLEAQASPTRGIRNQLAQTNIATALPRAKQTGSEGNPFLSTGGGQGNLSYSTATQGRGGGAGGTRAPRAPPTEEDRAALRARLAEMVHHPDTEAGRIAHRAQQQAWATKYGPETRVSERTPYPLRPGTLGVNSNECFGCGMAGHIAPKCPLPSDRKLNVREADWRAICRYILKIPFATPVRYVAIDDYGGVAAVGSSAHIEEIEEEQGNGDGPSE
;
A
#
# COMPACT_ATOMS: atom_id res chain seq x y z
N MET A 1 47.04 -17.80 -4.78
CA MET A 1 46.71 -16.67 -5.67
C MET A 1 46.68 -15.43 -4.80
N ALA A 2 47.50 -14.42 -5.07
CA ALA A 2 47.44 -13.16 -4.31
C ALA A 2 46.07 -12.53 -4.58
N ALA A 3 45.34 -12.16 -3.53
CA ALA A 3 44.10 -11.42 -3.68
C ALA A 3 44.39 -10.15 -4.48
N ASN A 4 43.68 -9.93 -5.59
CA ASN A 4 43.80 -8.71 -6.35
C ASN A 4 43.20 -7.57 -5.51
N ILE A 5 44.06 -6.78 -4.88
CA ILE A 5 43.65 -5.61 -4.10
C ILE A 5 43.59 -4.45 -5.09
N GLU A 6 42.46 -3.74 -5.12
CA GLU A 6 42.36 -2.51 -5.90
C GLU A 6 43.34 -1.45 -5.36
N PRO A 7 44.08 -0.76 -6.24
CA PRO A 7 44.97 0.32 -5.82
C PRO A 7 44.20 1.45 -5.13
N PHE A 8 44.73 1.94 -4.02
CA PHE A 8 44.11 3.00 -3.21
C PHE A 8 44.45 4.39 -3.77
N TRP A 9 43.44 5.24 -3.90
CA TRP A 9 43.59 6.60 -4.44
C TRP A 9 43.67 7.64 -3.33
N GLY A 10 42.93 7.44 -2.23
CA GLY A 10 42.99 8.29 -1.04
C GLY A 10 42.04 9.50 -1.05
N ASP A 11 41.39 9.79 -2.17
CA ASP A 11 40.49 10.93 -2.36
C ASP A 11 39.07 10.53 -2.81
N ARG A 12 38.83 9.22 -3.04
CA ARG A 12 37.57 8.71 -3.55
C ARG A 12 36.51 8.53 -2.46
N PRO A 13 35.25 8.94 -2.72
CA PRO A 13 34.18 8.85 -1.73
C PRO A 13 33.71 7.41 -1.45
N ASP A 14 33.96 6.48 -2.37
CA ASP A 14 33.64 5.06 -2.27
C ASP A 14 34.77 4.22 -1.68
N GLU A 15 35.93 4.82 -1.40
CA GLU A 15 37.08 4.13 -0.81
C GLU A 15 37.07 4.19 0.72
N ASN A 16 37.21 3.02 1.35
CA ASN A 16 37.47 2.93 2.78
C ASN A 16 38.94 2.60 3.03
N ALA A 17 39.72 3.60 3.44
CA ALA A 17 41.14 3.48 3.76
C ALA A 17 41.45 2.34 4.75
N GLN A 18 40.53 2.06 5.68
CA GLN A 18 40.70 1.01 6.69
C GLN A 18 40.52 -0.39 6.10
N ASP A 19 39.59 -0.54 5.18
CA ASP A 19 39.36 -1.81 4.49
C ASP A 19 40.50 -2.09 3.50
N PHE A 20 41.00 -1.07 2.82
CA PHE A 20 42.23 -1.16 2.02
C PHE A 20 43.42 -1.62 2.88
N PHE A 21 43.70 -0.95 4.00
CA PHE A 21 44.84 -1.28 4.85
C PHE A 21 44.75 -2.71 5.41
N ARG A 22 43.54 -3.17 5.77
CA ARG A 22 43.28 -4.57 6.16
C ARG A 22 43.44 -5.55 5.00
N ALA A 23 43.00 -5.18 3.80
CA ALA A 23 43.15 -6.00 2.60
C ALA A 23 44.63 -6.15 2.24
N PHE A 24 45.39 -5.06 2.25
CA PHE A 24 46.85 -5.04 2.08
C PHE A 24 47.53 -5.99 3.06
N ASN A 25 47.26 -5.85 4.36
CA ASN A 25 47.85 -6.74 5.37
C ASN A 25 47.45 -8.20 5.16
N ARG A 26 46.20 -8.48 4.76
CA ARG A 26 45.74 -9.84 4.43
C ARG A 26 46.48 -10.42 3.22
N ALA A 27 46.74 -9.64 2.18
CA ALA A 27 47.48 -10.12 1.01
C ALA A 27 48.98 -10.27 1.28
N MET A 28 49.53 -9.47 2.20
CA MET A 28 50.90 -9.62 2.65
C MET A 28 51.09 -10.87 3.52
N GLY A 29 50.06 -11.28 4.27
CA GLY A 29 50.11 -12.48 5.11
C GLY A 29 51.27 -12.40 6.12
N ASP A 30 52.07 -13.46 6.20
CA ASP A 30 53.18 -13.59 7.15
C ASP A 30 54.48 -12.90 6.69
N LYS A 31 54.42 -12.05 5.65
CA LYS A 31 55.59 -11.27 5.21
C LYS A 31 56.05 -10.33 6.34
N ASN A 32 57.37 -10.18 6.45
CA ASN A 32 57.96 -9.24 7.40
C ASN A 32 57.72 -7.78 6.99
N ASP A 33 57.91 -6.89 7.95
CA ASP A 33 57.62 -5.46 7.81
C ASP A 33 58.54 -4.76 6.78
N ASP A 34 59.78 -5.26 6.62
CA ASP A 34 60.72 -4.80 5.60
C ASP A 34 60.16 -4.98 4.17
N ILE A 35 59.50 -6.11 3.92
CA ILE A 35 58.83 -6.43 2.65
C ILE A 35 57.54 -5.62 2.51
N LYS A 36 56.73 -5.52 3.57
CA LYS A 36 55.46 -4.75 3.53
C LYS A 36 55.72 -3.30 3.12
N ARG A 37 56.65 -2.62 3.78
CA ARG A 37 57.04 -1.25 3.44
C ARG A 37 57.44 -1.09 1.97
N ARG A 38 58.31 -1.97 1.46
CA ARG A 38 58.78 -1.88 0.06
C ARG A 38 57.65 -2.07 -0.94
N LEU A 39 56.68 -2.93 -0.62
CA LEU A 39 55.58 -3.26 -1.51
C LEU A 39 54.39 -2.31 -1.37
N PHE A 40 54.23 -1.62 -0.25
CA PHE A 40 53.07 -0.76 0.04
C PHE A 40 52.80 0.27 -1.05
N VAL A 41 53.85 0.93 -1.55
CA VAL A 41 53.74 1.91 -2.65
C VAL A 41 53.13 1.32 -3.93
N ASN A 42 53.32 0.02 -4.20
CA ASN A 42 52.76 -0.63 -5.39
C ASN A 42 51.24 -0.84 -5.30
N TYR A 43 50.66 -0.66 -4.12
CA TYR A 43 49.22 -0.73 -3.87
C TYR A 43 48.59 0.66 -3.77
N LEU A 44 49.37 1.71 -3.93
CA LEU A 44 48.87 3.07 -4.13
C LEU A 44 48.71 3.31 -5.63
N ARG A 45 47.68 4.05 -6.01
CA ARG A 45 47.50 4.43 -7.40
C ARG A 45 48.53 5.49 -7.77
N ALA A 46 49.29 5.29 -8.84
CA ALA A 46 50.19 6.31 -9.36
C ALA A 46 49.44 7.64 -9.62
N ASP A 47 50.08 8.75 -9.28
CA ASP A 47 49.55 10.13 -9.43
C ASP A 47 48.24 10.37 -8.65
N SER A 48 48.00 9.63 -7.57
CA SER A 48 46.86 9.84 -6.66
C SER A 48 47.27 10.58 -5.39
N GLU A 49 46.30 11.10 -4.64
CA GLU A 49 46.54 11.76 -3.36
C GLU A 49 47.30 10.85 -2.39
N ALA A 50 47.04 9.54 -2.41
CA ALA A 50 47.75 8.57 -1.59
C ALA A 50 49.22 8.40 -1.99
N ASP A 51 49.53 8.41 -3.29
CA ASP A 51 50.90 8.29 -3.79
C ASP A 51 51.70 9.58 -3.52
N GLU A 52 51.10 10.74 -3.77
CA GLU A 52 51.68 12.05 -3.42
C GLU A 52 51.97 12.16 -1.91
N TRP A 53 51.02 11.71 -1.07
CA TRP A 53 51.20 11.65 0.38
C TRP A 53 52.39 10.76 0.77
N TYR A 54 52.47 9.54 0.21
CA TYR A 54 53.56 8.61 0.54
C TYR A 54 54.93 9.14 0.06
N ALA A 55 54.97 9.80 -1.10
CA ALA A 55 56.15 10.47 -1.61
C ALA A 55 56.60 11.65 -0.73
N ALA A 56 55.66 12.36 -0.11
CA ALA A 56 55.93 13.47 0.81
C ALA A 56 56.39 13.03 2.22
N LEU A 57 56.22 11.75 2.60
CA LEU A 57 56.66 11.27 3.91
C LEU A 57 58.19 11.36 4.09
N PRO A 58 58.67 11.75 5.29
CA PRO A 58 60.10 11.73 5.60
C PRO A 58 60.70 10.33 5.43
N ALA A 59 61.97 10.26 5.01
CA ALA A 59 62.68 8.98 4.84
C ALA A 59 62.75 8.16 6.14
N ALA A 60 62.81 8.82 7.30
CA ALA A 60 62.78 8.17 8.62
C ALA A 60 61.44 7.44 8.87
N ILE A 61 60.31 8.10 8.60
CA ILE A 61 58.97 7.51 8.71
C ILE A 61 58.80 6.38 7.71
N ARG A 62 59.30 6.55 6.49
CA ARG A 62 59.28 5.48 5.50
C ARG A 62 60.18 4.31 5.87
N ALA A 63 61.11 4.40 6.81
CA ALA A 63 62.01 3.30 7.14
C ALA A 63 61.36 2.23 8.02
N ASP A 64 60.34 2.59 8.80
CA ASP A 64 59.63 1.68 9.70
C ASP A 64 58.16 1.49 9.26
N TRP A 65 57.70 0.24 9.27
CA TRP A 65 56.32 -0.08 8.92
C TRP A 65 55.33 0.47 9.96
N ALA A 66 55.69 0.45 11.24
CA ALA A 66 54.85 0.97 12.32
C ALA A 66 54.62 2.49 12.18
N ASP A 67 55.66 3.22 11.74
CA ASP A 67 55.58 4.65 11.48
C ASP A 67 54.72 4.97 10.25
N ILE A 68 54.81 4.15 9.19
CA ILE A 68 53.93 4.25 8.01
C ILE A 68 52.48 4.00 8.40
N GLU A 69 52.19 2.95 9.18
CA GLU A 69 50.83 2.64 9.66
C GLU A 69 50.26 3.80 10.48
N THR A 70 51.07 4.35 11.38
CA THR A 70 50.68 5.50 12.21
C THR A 70 50.40 6.73 11.35
N ALA A 71 51.27 7.06 10.40
CA ALA A 71 51.09 8.17 9.49
C ALA A 71 49.84 7.98 8.60
N PHE A 72 49.59 6.75 8.14
CA PHE A 72 48.42 6.40 7.33
C PHE A 72 47.12 6.63 8.11
N HIS A 73 47.03 6.14 9.34
CA HIS A 73 45.87 6.35 10.20
C HIS A 73 45.67 7.81 10.63
N ALA A 74 46.74 8.60 10.68
CA ALA A 74 46.65 10.03 10.91
C ALA A 74 46.09 10.78 9.69
N ARG A 75 46.47 10.38 8.47
CA ARG A 75 46.00 11.00 7.22
C ARG A 75 44.58 10.57 6.86
N TRP A 76 44.25 9.29 6.97
CA TRP A 76 42.91 8.73 6.73
C TRP A 76 42.35 8.12 8.02
N PRO A 77 41.81 8.96 8.92
CA PRO A 77 41.26 8.50 10.18
C PRO A 77 40.09 7.55 9.95
N LYS A 78 39.89 6.64 10.91
CA LYS A 78 38.73 5.74 10.92
C LYS A 78 37.46 6.59 10.93
N ALA A 79 36.68 6.52 9.86
CA ALA A 79 35.37 7.14 9.82
C ALA A 79 34.58 6.66 11.05
N THR A 80 34.12 7.61 11.86
CA THR A 80 33.21 7.29 12.96
C THR A 80 31.92 6.80 12.35
N ILE A 81 31.70 5.48 12.39
CA ILE A 81 30.43 4.89 12.00
C ILE A 81 29.36 5.60 12.83
N ALA A 82 28.42 6.26 12.13
CA ALA A 82 27.21 6.76 12.77
C ALA A 82 26.49 5.55 13.38
N ARG A 83 26.71 5.33 14.67
CA ARG A 83 25.94 4.35 15.42
C ARG A 83 24.59 4.98 15.61
N LYS A 84 23.53 4.24 15.25
CA LYS A 84 22.17 4.64 15.58
C LYS A 84 22.12 5.00 17.07
N THR A 85 21.58 6.17 17.35
CA THR A 85 21.37 6.67 18.70
C THR A 85 20.33 5.79 19.41
N ALA A 86 20.27 5.88 20.74
CA ALA A 86 19.24 5.17 21.51
C ALA A 86 17.81 5.53 21.05
N LEU A 87 17.60 6.78 20.63
CA LEU A 87 16.32 7.27 20.12
C LEU A 87 15.96 6.63 18.77
N GLU A 88 16.91 6.54 17.84
CA GLU A 88 16.67 5.87 16.54
C GLU A 88 16.38 4.39 16.71
N TYR A 89 17.01 3.72 17.68
CA TYR A 89 16.64 2.35 18.03
C TYR A 89 15.24 2.26 18.65
N GLU A 90 14.84 3.18 19.52
CA GLU A 90 13.48 3.22 20.07
C GLU A 90 12.44 3.37 18.95
N GLU A 91 12.64 4.32 18.03
CA GLU A 91 11.74 4.53 16.90
C GLU A 91 11.62 3.27 16.03
N GLU A 92 12.73 2.57 15.78
CA GLU A 92 12.71 1.33 15.01
C GLU A 92 12.05 0.16 15.74
N ILE A 93 12.28 0.01 17.05
CA ILE A 93 11.59 -1.01 17.88
C ILE A 93 10.07 -0.80 17.81
N LEU A 94 9.61 0.44 17.96
CA LEU A 94 8.19 0.77 17.99
C LEU A 94 7.55 0.79 16.60
N ALA A 95 8.32 1.07 15.55
CA ALA A 95 7.84 1.04 14.16
C ALA A 95 7.69 -0.40 13.62
N MET A 96 8.46 -1.36 14.13
CA MET A 96 8.47 -2.74 13.64
C MET A 96 7.20 -3.51 14.06
N LYS A 97 6.18 -3.44 13.22
CA LYS A 97 4.87 -4.06 13.45
C LYS A 97 4.70 -5.37 12.69
N LEU A 98 4.14 -6.37 13.36
CA LEU A 98 3.66 -7.60 12.73
C LEU A 98 2.25 -7.36 12.18
N LYS A 99 2.07 -7.49 10.86
CA LYS A 99 0.76 -7.30 10.22
C LYS A 99 -0.09 -8.55 10.37
N GLU A 100 -1.34 -8.37 10.77
CA GLU A 100 -2.32 -9.46 10.90
C GLU A 100 -2.61 -10.14 9.55
N ALA A 101 -2.61 -9.37 8.45
CA ALA A 101 -2.87 -9.89 7.10
C ALA A 101 -1.78 -10.83 6.55
N THR A 102 -0.56 -10.78 7.10
CA THR A 102 0.58 -11.65 6.68
C THR A 102 0.90 -12.70 7.74
N LEU A 103 0.08 -12.81 8.78
CA LEU A 103 0.32 -13.72 9.89
C LEU A 103 0.10 -15.17 9.40
N GLY A 104 1.07 -16.05 9.68
CA GLY A 104 1.01 -17.47 9.26
C GLY A 104 1.52 -17.74 7.84
N SER A 105 1.85 -16.70 7.06
CA SER A 105 2.57 -16.85 5.78
C SER A 105 4.06 -17.15 5.99
N LYS A 106 4.70 -17.69 4.96
CA LYS A 106 6.16 -17.89 4.93
C LYS A 106 6.82 -16.70 4.23
N GLU A 107 7.93 -16.22 4.78
CA GLU A 107 8.84 -15.27 4.12
C GLU A 107 10.23 -15.89 4.01
N THR A 108 10.91 -15.65 2.89
CA THR A 108 12.27 -16.15 2.67
C THR A 108 13.27 -15.21 3.34
N VAL A 109 13.92 -15.66 4.41
CA VAL A 109 14.97 -14.94 5.13
C VAL A 109 16.28 -15.69 4.98
N ALA A 110 17.31 -15.02 4.44
CA ALA A 110 18.62 -15.61 4.19
C ALA A 110 18.58 -16.95 3.42
N GLY A 111 17.67 -17.05 2.44
CA GLY A 111 17.49 -18.25 1.61
C GLY A 111 16.72 -19.40 2.28
N ARG A 112 16.09 -19.17 3.45
CA ARG A 112 15.23 -20.15 4.13
C ARG A 112 13.83 -19.61 4.30
N ASP A 113 12.82 -20.46 4.07
CA ASP A 113 11.43 -20.09 4.29
C ASP A 113 11.07 -20.21 5.76
N VAL A 114 10.76 -19.08 6.39
CA VAL A 114 10.45 -18.97 7.82
C VAL A 114 9.08 -18.32 7.97
N TYR A 115 8.29 -18.73 8.95
CA TYR A 115 7.00 -18.11 9.21
C TYR A 115 7.16 -16.66 9.66
N THR A 116 6.24 -15.79 9.23
CA THR A 116 6.34 -14.33 9.41
C THR A 116 6.48 -13.88 10.87
N HIS A 117 5.85 -14.56 11.82
CA HIS A 117 5.98 -14.23 13.26
C HIS A 117 7.34 -14.65 13.84
N ILE A 118 7.92 -15.77 13.39
CA ILE A 118 9.26 -16.21 13.77
C ILE A 118 10.30 -15.23 13.22
N ALA A 119 10.18 -14.91 11.94
CA ALA A 119 11.12 -14.01 11.28
C ALA A 119 10.98 -12.55 11.76
N TRP A 120 9.79 -12.12 12.17
CA TRP A 120 9.61 -10.88 12.92
C TRP A 120 10.32 -10.94 14.28
N ALA A 121 10.19 -12.04 15.03
CA ALA A 121 10.84 -12.19 16.33
C ALA A 121 12.38 -12.23 16.23
N ASP A 122 12.93 -12.79 15.15
CA ASP A 122 14.36 -12.77 14.86
C ASP A 122 14.86 -11.36 14.54
N ARG A 123 14.14 -10.62 13.69
CA ARG A 123 14.46 -9.23 13.37
C ARG A 123 14.39 -8.34 14.61
N MET A 124 13.35 -8.51 15.43
CA MET A 124 13.20 -7.78 16.69
C MET A 124 14.32 -8.12 17.68
N SER A 125 14.70 -9.41 17.79
CA SER A 125 15.82 -9.85 18.63
C SER A 125 17.13 -9.18 18.23
N ALA A 126 17.45 -9.14 16.94
CA ALA A 126 18.66 -8.49 16.45
C ALA A 126 18.66 -6.99 16.78
N LEU A 127 17.51 -6.34 16.67
CA LEU A 127 17.37 -4.91 16.89
C LEU A 127 17.50 -4.53 18.38
N VAL A 128 16.82 -5.27 19.26
CA VAL A 128 16.91 -5.10 20.71
C VAL A 128 18.32 -5.40 21.24
N SER A 129 19.00 -6.41 20.68
CA SER A 129 20.40 -6.70 21.03
C SER A 129 21.34 -5.57 20.63
N ARG A 130 21.16 -4.99 19.43
CA ARG A 130 21.94 -3.83 18.97
C ARG A 130 21.68 -2.58 19.81
N ALA A 131 20.47 -2.43 20.34
CA ALA A 131 20.09 -1.36 21.25
C ALA A 131 20.59 -1.57 22.69
N GLY A 132 21.15 -2.74 23.02
CA GLY A 132 21.60 -3.07 24.38
C GLY A 132 20.45 -3.32 25.38
N LEU A 133 19.24 -3.58 24.90
CA LEU A 133 18.03 -3.71 25.72
C LEU A 133 17.65 -5.17 26.04
N ALA A 134 18.39 -6.15 25.53
CA ALA A 134 18.01 -7.56 25.56
C ALA A 134 17.78 -8.13 26.97
N ALA A 135 18.51 -7.64 27.98
CA ALA A 135 18.40 -8.09 29.36
C ALA A 135 17.29 -7.38 30.18
N GLY A 136 16.56 -6.45 29.56
CA GLY A 136 15.50 -5.68 30.22
C GLY A 136 14.12 -5.93 29.63
N THR A 137 13.14 -5.19 30.12
CA THR A 137 11.73 -5.21 29.66
C THR A 137 11.29 -3.90 29.00
N THR A 138 12.24 -2.97 28.80
CA THR A 138 11.99 -1.66 28.20
C THR A 138 11.29 -1.82 26.85
N TYR A 139 10.16 -1.13 26.66
CA TYR A 139 9.28 -1.17 25.49
C TYR A 139 8.54 -2.48 25.20
N VAL A 140 8.79 -3.59 25.92
CA VAL A 140 8.08 -4.86 25.67
C VAL A 140 6.56 -4.70 25.77
N GLY A 141 6.08 -3.98 26.79
CA GLY A 141 4.66 -3.69 26.94
C GLY A 141 4.08 -2.81 25.82
N LEU A 142 4.88 -1.89 25.25
CA LEU A 142 4.46 -1.07 24.12
C LEU A 142 4.37 -1.91 22.85
N VAL A 143 5.40 -2.67 22.53
CA VAL A 143 5.44 -3.56 21.35
C VAL A 143 4.32 -4.59 21.42
N ARG A 144 4.10 -5.22 22.58
CA ARG A 144 3.01 -6.17 22.79
C ARG A 144 1.62 -5.59 22.49
N ARG A 145 1.38 -4.31 22.80
CA ARG A 145 0.10 -3.65 22.48
C ARG A 145 -0.13 -3.49 20.98
N THR A 146 0.95 -3.40 20.20
CA THR A 146 0.89 -3.27 18.73
C THR A 146 0.81 -4.61 18.01
N LEU A 147 0.99 -5.73 18.70
CA LEU A 147 0.91 -7.07 18.10
C LEU A 147 -0.55 -7.45 17.76
N PRO A 148 -0.75 -8.28 16.71
CA PRO A 148 -2.05 -8.88 16.41
C PRO A 148 -2.64 -9.61 17.62
N ALA A 149 -3.97 -9.58 17.74
CA ALA A 149 -4.67 -10.14 18.90
C ALA A 149 -4.32 -11.62 19.15
N LEU A 150 -4.24 -12.42 18.07
CA LEU A 150 -3.86 -13.83 18.10
C LEU A 150 -2.49 -14.07 18.75
N VAL A 151 -1.51 -13.23 18.44
CA VAL A 151 -0.15 -13.32 19.03
C VAL A 151 -0.17 -12.81 20.47
N ARG A 152 -0.95 -11.77 20.76
CA ARG A 152 -1.07 -11.17 22.10
C ARG A 152 -1.71 -12.10 23.12
N GLU A 153 -2.62 -12.96 22.68
CA GLU A 153 -3.31 -13.97 23.50
C GLU A 153 -2.35 -15.09 23.96
N LYS A 154 -1.41 -15.50 23.12
CA LYS A 154 -0.41 -16.53 23.46
C LYS A 154 0.82 -15.98 24.18
N THR A 155 1.02 -14.67 24.16
CA THR A 155 2.10 -13.99 24.88
C THR A 155 1.63 -13.42 26.24
N VAL A 156 0.63 -14.05 26.86
CA VAL A 156 0.08 -13.63 28.17
C VAL A 156 1.10 -13.85 29.30
N GLY A 157 1.19 -12.85 30.18
CA GLY A 157 2.22 -12.77 31.22
C GLY A 157 3.13 -11.53 31.10
N ALA A 158 3.82 -11.21 32.20
CA ALA A 158 4.89 -10.23 32.21
C ALA A 158 6.21 -10.99 31.93
N PRO A 159 6.77 -10.90 30.71
CA PRO A 159 8.03 -11.57 30.42
C PRO A 159 9.16 -10.94 31.26
N ALA A 160 10.08 -11.79 31.73
CA ALA A 160 11.22 -11.34 32.54
C ALA A 160 12.16 -10.41 31.75
N ASP A 161 12.31 -10.67 30.46
CA ASP A 161 13.14 -9.90 29.54
C ASP A 161 12.65 -10.05 28.08
N TRP A 162 13.36 -9.40 27.16
CA TRP A 162 13.10 -9.52 25.72
C TRP A 162 13.31 -10.94 25.17
N ALA A 163 14.26 -11.70 25.71
CA ALA A 163 14.54 -13.05 25.23
C ALA A 163 13.37 -13.99 25.52
N ALA A 164 12.81 -13.94 26.74
CA ALA A 164 11.62 -14.68 27.15
C ALA A 164 10.40 -14.29 26.31
N PHE A 165 10.19 -12.98 26.09
CA PHE A 165 9.09 -12.50 25.25
C PHE A 165 9.18 -13.01 23.81
N LEU A 166 10.34 -12.85 23.17
CA LEU A 166 10.53 -13.25 21.77
C LEU A 166 10.53 -14.76 21.61
N THR A 167 10.97 -15.51 22.62
CA THR A 167 10.84 -16.98 22.64
C THR A 167 9.37 -17.39 22.64
N SER A 168 8.54 -16.76 23.49
CA SER A 168 7.11 -17.01 23.52
C SER A 168 6.43 -16.71 22.18
N VAL A 169 6.86 -15.68 21.44
CA VAL A 169 6.35 -15.39 20.08
C VAL A 169 6.77 -16.46 19.08
N ARG A 170 8.01 -16.97 19.14
CA ARG A 170 8.50 -18.01 18.22
C ARG A 170 7.83 -19.36 18.46
N SER A 171 7.47 -19.66 19.70
CA SER A 171 6.88 -20.93 20.10
C SER A 171 5.36 -20.99 19.90
N ILE A 172 4.76 -19.99 19.25
CA ILE A 172 3.32 -20.03 18.96
C ILE A 172 3.07 -21.10 17.91
N ASP A 173 2.09 -21.96 18.22
CA ASP A 173 1.67 -23.03 17.33
C ASP A 173 1.15 -22.48 15.99
N ILE A 174 1.58 -23.09 14.89
CA ILE A 174 1.25 -22.64 13.53
C ILE A 174 -0.20 -22.89 13.20
N ASP A 175 -0.77 -24.01 13.67
CA ASP A 175 -2.15 -24.37 13.41
C ASP A 175 -3.07 -23.41 14.18
N TYR A 176 -2.70 -23.03 15.41
CA TYR A 176 -3.39 -21.95 16.13
C TYR A 176 -3.36 -20.61 15.38
N ILE A 177 -2.23 -20.25 14.75
CA ILE A 177 -2.14 -19.02 13.96
C ILE A 177 -3.02 -19.10 12.70
N ARG A 178 -3.05 -20.26 12.02
CA ARG A 178 -3.87 -20.46 10.82
C ARG A 178 -5.35 -20.46 11.12
N ASP A 179 -5.76 -21.22 12.14
CA ASP A 179 -7.14 -21.30 12.60
C ASP A 179 -7.62 -19.95 13.12
N GLY A 180 -6.78 -19.27 13.90
CA GLY A 180 -7.03 -17.92 14.37
C GLY A 180 -7.15 -16.89 13.25
N ALA A 181 -6.29 -16.96 12.23
CA ALA A 181 -6.38 -16.07 11.06
C ALA A 181 -7.65 -16.33 10.24
N ALA A 182 -8.04 -17.60 10.08
CA ALA A 182 -9.28 -17.97 9.42
C ALA A 182 -10.52 -17.50 10.20
N GLU A 183 -10.53 -17.62 11.54
CA GLU A 183 -11.62 -17.13 12.36
C GLU A 183 -11.68 -15.60 12.41
N ALA A 184 -10.53 -14.92 12.47
CA ALA A 184 -10.47 -13.46 12.39
C ALA A 184 -11.04 -12.93 11.07
N GLU A 185 -10.80 -13.63 9.95
CA GLU A 185 -11.40 -13.28 8.66
C GLU A 185 -12.92 -13.54 8.65
N LYS A 186 -13.38 -14.64 9.25
CA LYS A 186 -14.83 -14.90 9.43
C LYS A 186 -15.49 -13.83 10.30
N GLU A 187 -14.87 -13.43 11.40
CA GLU A 187 -15.40 -12.38 12.29
C GLU A 187 -15.40 -11.00 11.62
N ARG A 188 -14.38 -10.68 10.81
CA ARG A 188 -14.39 -9.49 9.95
C ARG A 188 -15.53 -9.53 8.95
N GLU A 189 -15.79 -10.68 8.35
CA GLU A 189 -16.90 -10.86 7.43
C GLU A 189 -18.25 -10.74 8.14
N LYS A 190 -18.41 -11.33 9.33
CA LYS A 190 -19.60 -11.18 10.17
C LYS A 190 -19.82 -9.72 10.58
N THR A 191 -18.77 -9.04 11.02
CA THR A 191 -18.82 -7.62 11.40
C THR A 191 -19.18 -6.76 10.18
N ARG A 192 -18.57 -7.01 9.02
CA ARG A 192 -18.90 -6.32 7.77
C ARG A 192 -20.37 -6.51 7.40
N ARG A 193 -20.89 -7.73 7.51
CA ARG A 193 -22.31 -8.04 7.26
C ARG A 193 -23.23 -7.38 8.28
N PHE A 194 -22.85 -7.34 9.55
CA PHE A 194 -23.62 -6.70 10.61
C PHE A 194 -23.65 -5.18 10.42
N ASP A 195 -22.51 -4.54 10.17
CA ASP A 195 -22.40 -3.10 9.88
C ASP A 195 -23.21 -2.73 8.63
N GLU A 196 -23.17 -3.57 7.59
CA GLU A 196 -24.00 -3.40 6.39
C GLU A 196 -25.50 -3.47 6.73
N ARG A 197 -25.91 -4.40 7.60
CA ARG A 197 -27.29 -4.52 8.08
C ARG A 197 -27.73 -3.32 8.92
N VAL A 198 -26.88 -2.86 9.84
CA VAL A 198 -27.12 -1.65 10.65
C VAL A 198 -27.30 -0.44 9.74
N ARG A 199 -26.39 -0.26 8.77
CA ARG A 199 -26.47 0.83 7.79
C ARG A 199 -27.76 0.77 6.96
N MET A 200 -28.23 -0.41 6.57
CA MET A 200 -29.52 -0.57 5.88
C MET A 200 -30.71 -0.20 6.77
N LEU A 201 -30.68 -0.57 8.05
CA LEU A 201 -31.75 -0.23 9.01
C LEU A 201 -31.76 1.26 9.35
N GLU A 202 -30.61 1.89 9.55
CA GLU A 202 -30.49 3.33 9.75
C GLU A 202 -31.00 4.13 8.54
N ALA A 203 -30.77 3.62 7.31
CA ALA A 203 -31.32 4.21 6.10
C ALA A 203 -32.86 4.04 5.99
N GLN A 204 -33.44 3.02 6.62
CA GLN A 204 -34.88 2.75 6.65
C GLN A 204 -35.60 3.38 7.85
N ALA A 205 -34.90 3.79 8.92
CA ALA A 205 -35.46 4.26 10.20
C ALA A 205 -36.16 5.63 10.16
N SER A 206 -36.73 6.03 9.03
CA SER A 206 -37.65 7.17 9.01
C SER A 206 -38.92 6.95 8.16
N PRO A 207 -39.75 5.93 8.46
CA PRO A 207 -41.09 5.81 7.88
C PRO A 207 -41.98 7.01 8.25
N THR A 208 -41.69 7.67 9.37
CA THR A 208 -42.43 8.83 9.88
C THR A 208 -41.83 10.18 9.47
N ARG A 209 -40.73 10.23 8.70
CA ARG A 209 -40.16 11.52 8.23
C ARG A 209 -41.11 12.26 7.31
N GLY A 210 -41.75 11.52 6.39
CA GLY A 210 -42.76 12.06 5.48
C GLY A 210 -43.98 12.58 6.24
N ILE A 211 -44.45 11.82 7.22
CA ILE A 211 -45.62 12.16 8.04
C ILE A 211 -45.33 13.36 8.96
N ARG A 212 -44.14 13.43 9.60
CA ARG A 212 -43.71 14.59 10.40
C ARG A 212 -43.56 15.84 9.56
N ASN A 213 -43.00 15.72 8.35
CA ASN A 213 -42.87 16.85 7.45
C ASN A 213 -44.23 17.32 6.92
N GLN A 214 -45.18 16.41 6.68
CA GLN A 214 -46.55 16.75 6.29
C GLN A 214 -47.32 17.43 7.43
N LEU A 215 -47.23 16.93 8.66
CA LEU A 215 -47.86 17.55 9.84
C LEU A 215 -47.26 18.91 10.18
N ALA A 216 -45.96 19.13 9.91
CA ALA A 216 -45.31 20.43 10.08
C ALA A 216 -45.71 21.46 9.00
N GLN A 217 -46.30 21.01 7.88
CA GLN A 217 -46.72 21.87 6.76
C GLN A 217 -48.22 22.18 6.73
N THR A 218 -49.04 21.49 7.52
CA THR A 218 -50.46 21.82 7.66
C THR A 218 -50.64 23.00 8.61
N ASN A 219 -50.53 24.22 8.08
CA ASN A 219 -51.03 25.43 8.72
C ASN A 219 -52.53 25.57 8.46
N ILE A 220 -53.34 25.53 9.52
CA ILE A 220 -54.76 25.90 9.49
C ILE A 220 -54.81 27.43 9.62
N ALA A 221 -54.92 28.14 8.50
CA ALA A 221 -55.18 29.57 8.50
C ALA A 221 -56.26 29.93 7.48
N THR A 222 -57.40 30.32 8.03
CA THR A 222 -58.56 30.97 7.41
C THR A 222 -58.13 32.31 6.78
N ALA A 223 -58.33 32.52 5.48
CA ALA A 223 -58.53 33.86 4.88
C ALA A 223 -58.93 33.82 3.38
N LEU A 224 -59.73 34.83 3.02
CA LEU A 224 -60.50 35.12 1.80
C LEU A 224 -59.69 35.47 0.52
N PRO A 225 -60.34 35.54 -0.68
CA PRO A 225 -59.66 35.57 -1.98
C PRO A 225 -59.48 36.99 -2.54
N ARG A 226 -58.44 37.22 -3.36
CA ARG A 226 -58.39 38.37 -4.27
C ARG A 226 -57.62 38.12 -5.59
N ALA A 227 -58.40 38.31 -6.65
CA ALA A 227 -58.15 38.91 -7.97
C ALA A 227 -57.16 38.30 -9.00
N LYS A 228 -57.70 38.25 -10.23
CA LYS A 228 -57.14 37.87 -11.54
C LYS A 228 -56.18 38.92 -12.13
N GLN A 229 -55.23 38.46 -12.94
CA GLN A 229 -54.68 39.10 -14.16
C GLN A 229 -53.95 37.99 -14.96
N THR A 230 -54.53 37.42 -16.02
CA THR A 230 -54.42 37.78 -17.46
C THR A 230 -53.01 37.81 -18.04
N GLY A 231 -52.74 36.91 -19.01
CA GLY A 231 -51.94 37.25 -20.20
C GLY A 231 -50.89 36.23 -20.64
N SER A 232 -51.11 35.70 -21.86
CA SER A 232 -50.13 35.20 -22.85
C SER A 232 -50.06 33.69 -23.09
N GLU A 233 -50.62 33.34 -24.24
CA GLU A 233 -50.64 32.09 -25.01
C GLU A 233 -49.25 31.73 -25.60
N GLY A 234 -49.06 30.50 -26.09
CA GLY A 234 -47.86 30.18 -26.87
C GLY A 234 -47.48 28.72 -27.19
N ASN A 235 -48.47 27.86 -27.48
CA ASN A 235 -48.47 26.63 -28.29
C ASN A 235 -47.41 25.47 -28.15
N PRO A 236 -47.85 24.20 -28.27
CA PRO A 236 -47.04 22.99 -28.26
C PRO A 236 -46.83 22.38 -29.66
N PHE A 237 -45.62 21.92 -29.98
CA PHE A 237 -45.29 20.73 -30.80
C PHE A 237 -43.80 20.79 -31.17
N LEU A 238 -43.03 19.76 -30.83
CA LEU A 238 -42.19 19.03 -31.78
C LEU A 238 -41.62 17.77 -31.10
N SER A 239 -41.86 16.67 -31.78
CA SER A 239 -41.53 15.30 -31.41
C SER A 239 -40.14 14.91 -31.93
N THR A 240 -39.60 13.86 -31.32
CA THR A 240 -38.72 12.83 -31.89
C THR A 240 -37.20 13.09 -31.92
N GLY A 241 -36.46 12.17 -31.28
CA GLY A 241 -35.27 11.59 -31.90
C GLY A 241 -33.98 11.56 -31.07
N GLY A 242 -33.54 10.35 -30.72
CA GLY A 242 -32.12 9.98 -30.80
C GLY A 242 -31.25 10.27 -29.59
N GLY A 243 -30.89 9.21 -28.85
CA GLY A 243 -29.94 9.29 -27.75
C GLY A 243 -28.50 9.56 -28.20
N GLN A 244 -27.74 10.22 -27.34
CA GLN A 244 -26.36 9.90 -26.99
C GLN A 244 -26.10 10.47 -25.58
N GLY A 245 -25.88 9.57 -24.61
CA GLY A 245 -25.62 9.94 -23.22
C GLY A 245 -24.21 10.51 -23.06
N ASN A 246 -24.10 11.84 -23.05
CA ASN A 246 -22.86 12.58 -22.92
C ASN A 246 -22.47 12.72 -21.43
N LEU A 247 -21.30 12.18 -21.04
CA LEU A 247 -20.73 12.29 -19.69
C LEU A 247 -20.21 13.72 -19.48
N SER A 248 -20.81 14.45 -18.54
CA SER A 248 -20.33 15.76 -18.05
C SER A 248 -20.11 15.65 -16.55
N TYR A 249 -18.85 15.68 -16.10
CA TYR A 249 -18.51 16.07 -14.74
C TYR A 249 -17.70 17.36 -14.84
N SER A 250 -18.38 18.48 -14.62
CA SER A 250 -17.75 19.77 -14.36
C SER A 250 -17.20 19.76 -12.94
N THR A 251 -15.94 20.13 -12.84
CA THR A 251 -15.20 20.43 -11.62
C THR A 251 -15.97 21.45 -10.76
N ALA A 252 -16.18 21.11 -9.50
CA ALA A 252 -16.79 22.01 -8.52
C ALA A 252 -15.78 23.08 -8.08
N THR A 253 -15.99 24.32 -8.52
CA THR A 253 -15.56 25.53 -7.80
C THR A 253 -16.60 26.65 -8.00
N GLN A 254 -17.28 26.97 -6.90
CA GLN A 254 -18.02 28.20 -6.53
C GLN A 254 -19.04 28.81 -7.51
N GLY A 255 -20.30 28.88 -7.05
CA GLY A 255 -21.33 29.75 -7.62
C GLY A 255 -22.70 29.50 -6.98
N ARG A 256 -23.05 30.34 -6.00
CA ARG A 256 -24.33 30.36 -5.30
C ARG A 256 -25.43 30.83 -6.27
N GLY A 257 -26.43 29.99 -6.56
CA GLY A 257 -27.61 30.37 -7.35
C GLY A 257 -28.57 29.19 -7.52
N GLY A 258 -29.76 29.28 -6.91
CA GLY A 258 -30.76 28.23 -6.91
C GLY A 258 -31.42 28.01 -8.28
N GLY A 259 -31.72 26.75 -8.59
CA GLY A 259 -32.49 26.36 -9.77
C GLY A 259 -32.85 24.87 -9.76
N ALA A 260 -34.14 24.60 -9.59
CA ALA A 260 -34.94 23.39 -9.78
C ALA A 260 -34.24 22.03 -10.05
N GLY A 261 -34.55 21.06 -9.19
CA GLY A 261 -34.06 19.69 -9.26
C GLY A 261 -34.68 18.85 -10.38
N GLY A 262 -33.80 18.26 -11.20
CA GLY A 262 -34.05 16.99 -11.86
C GLY A 262 -33.31 15.90 -11.11
N THR A 263 -34.01 15.05 -10.36
CA THR A 263 -33.44 13.84 -9.78
C THR A 263 -33.07 12.88 -10.91
N ARG A 264 -31.79 12.84 -11.29
CA ARG A 264 -31.24 11.79 -12.15
C ARG A 264 -31.43 10.43 -11.45
N ALA A 265 -32.01 9.48 -12.17
CA ALA A 265 -32.14 8.10 -11.69
C ALA A 265 -30.78 7.52 -11.29
N PRO A 266 -30.70 6.67 -10.25
CA PRO A 266 -29.47 5.96 -9.91
C PRO A 266 -28.99 5.13 -11.10
N ARG A 267 -27.71 5.27 -11.45
CA ARG A 267 -27.08 4.48 -12.53
C ARG A 267 -27.04 3.00 -12.14
N ALA A 268 -27.32 2.11 -13.09
CA ALA A 268 -27.17 0.67 -12.89
C ALA A 268 -25.73 0.33 -12.45
N PRO A 269 -25.54 -0.66 -11.55
CA PRO A 269 -24.21 -1.06 -11.12
C PRO A 269 -23.39 -1.58 -12.31
N PRO A 270 -22.06 -1.33 -12.36
CA PRO A 270 -21.19 -1.85 -13.41
C PRO A 270 -21.20 -3.39 -13.45
N THR A 271 -21.40 -3.98 -14.63
CA THR A 271 -21.37 -5.44 -14.80
C THR A 271 -19.94 -5.99 -14.81
N GLU A 272 -19.75 -7.32 -14.78
CA GLU A 272 -18.40 -7.89 -14.89
C GLU A 272 -17.84 -7.71 -16.31
N GLU A 273 -18.70 -7.69 -17.34
CA GLU A 273 -18.31 -7.36 -18.72
C GLU A 273 -17.78 -5.93 -18.82
N ASP A 274 -18.42 -4.96 -18.15
CA ASP A 274 -17.94 -3.57 -18.09
C ASP A 274 -16.54 -3.49 -17.44
N ARG A 275 -16.31 -4.28 -16.38
CA ARG A 275 -15.00 -4.37 -15.71
C ARG A 275 -13.95 -5.00 -16.61
N ALA A 276 -14.27 -6.12 -17.26
CA ALA A 276 -13.36 -6.80 -18.17
C ALA A 276 -12.99 -5.90 -19.36
N ALA A 277 -13.98 -5.22 -19.97
CA ALA A 277 -13.76 -4.28 -21.05
C ALA A 277 -12.89 -3.09 -20.63
N LEU A 278 -13.07 -2.59 -19.40
CA LEU A 278 -12.24 -1.51 -18.88
C LEU A 278 -10.81 -1.95 -18.58
N ARG A 279 -10.60 -3.17 -18.04
CA ARG A 279 -9.26 -3.74 -17.82
C ARG A 279 -8.50 -3.91 -19.14
N ALA A 280 -9.17 -4.38 -20.19
CA ALA A 280 -8.57 -4.48 -21.53
C ALA A 280 -8.10 -3.11 -22.05
N ARG A 281 -8.92 -2.07 -21.90
CA ARG A 281 -8.56 -0.69 -22.31
C ARG A 281 -7.45 -0.08 -21.46
N LEU A 282 -7.36 -0.44 -20.19
CA LEU A 282 -6.24 -0.03 -19.33
C LEU A 282 -4.92 -0.66 -19.79
N ALA A 283 -4.94 -1.92 -20.25
CA ALA A 283 -3.75 -2.58 -20.79
C ALA A 283 -3.25 -1.92 -22.10
N GLU A 284 -4.12 -1.28 -22.88
CA GLU A 284 -3.72 -0.49 -24.06
C GLU A 284 -2.93 0.79 -23.68
N MET A 285 -3.13 1.32 -22.48
CA MET A 285 -2.47 2.54 -22.00
C MET A 285 -1.33 2.21 -21.04
N VAL A 286 -0.12 2.12 -21.58
CA VAL A 286 1.10 1.90 -20.80
C VAL A 286 1.29 3.02 -19.78
N HIS A 287 1.40 2.66 -18.49
CA HIS A 287 1.80 3.59 -17.44
C HIS A 287 3.33 3.63 -17.35
N HIS A 288 3.92 4.77 -17.72
CA HIS A 288 5.37 4.91 -17.82
C HIS A 288 6.03 5.16 -16.45
N PRO A 289 7.26 4.67 -16.21
CA PRO A 289 8.02 4.95 -15.00
C PRO A 289 8.41 6.43 -14.91
N ASP A 290 8.69 6.94 -13.70
CA ASP A 290 9.12 8.33 -13.48
C ASP A 290 10.60 8.55 -13.86
N THR A 291 10.88 8.43 -15.15
CA THR A 291 12.18 8.71 -15.76
C THR A 291 12.01 9.76 -16.87
N GLU A 292 13.10 10.36 -17.34
CA GLU A 292 13.00 11.32 -18.44
C GLU A 292 12.43 10.67 -19.71
N ALA A 293 12.88 9.45 -20.02
CA ALA A 293 12.32 8.65 -21.11
C ALA A 293 10.82 8.37 -20.91
N GLY A 294 10.40 8.05 -19.68
CA GLY A 294 8.99 7.83 -19.36
C GLY A 294 8.12 9.08 -19.50
N ARG A 295 8.63 10.26 -19.14
CA ARG A 295 7.94 11.55 -19.33
C ARG A 295 7.81 11.93 -20.80
N ILE A 296 8.82 11.65 -21.62
CA ILE A 296 8.76 11.84 -23.08
C ILE A 296 7.72 10.90 -23.69
N ALA A 297 7.74 9.61 -23.33
CA ALA A 297 6.79 8.62 -23.82
C ALA A 297 5.33 8.96 -23.41
N HIS A 298 5.11 9.41 -22.18
CA HIS A 298 3.80 9.87 -21.72
C HIS A 298 3.29 11.08 -22.52
N ARG A 299 4.15 12.07 -22.83
CA ARG A 299 3.74 13.20 -23.69
C ARG A 299 3.36 12.73 -25.10
N ALA A 300 4.12 11.78 -25.66
CA ALA A 300 3.77 11.17 -26.95
C ALA A 300 2.44 10.41 -26.89
N GLN A 301 2.17 9.70 -25.79
CA GLN A 301 0.90 9.00 -25.56
C GLN A 301 -0.28 9.97 -25.45
N GLN A 302 -0.10 11.13 -24.81
CA GLN A 302 -1.12 12.19 -24.76
C GLN A 302 -1.40 12.79 -26.15
N GLN A 303 -0.37 12.98 -26.98
CA GLN A 303 -0.54 13.42 -28.37
C GLN A 303 -1.26 12.36 -29.20
N ALA A 304 -0.87 11.09 -29.10
CA ALA A 304 -1.53 9.98 -29.79
C ALA A 304 -3.01 9.86 -29.39
N TRP A 305 -3.31 10.05 -28.10
CA TRP A 305 -4.69 10.10 -27.62
C TRP A 305 -5.48 11.24 -28.26
N ALA A 306 -4.90 12.45 -28.31
CA ALA A 306 -5.56 13.62 -28.91
C ALA A 306 -5.78 13.43 -30.43
N THR A 307 -4.85 12.78 -31.14
CA THR A 307 -5.01 12.42 -32.56
C THR A 307 -6.10 11.38 -32.76
N LYS A 308 -6.15 10.34 -31.90
CA LYS A 308 -7.11 9.22 -32.03
C LYS A 308 -8.54 9.64 -31.72
N TYR A 309 -8.73 10.46 -30.69
CA TYR A 309 -10.07 10.78 -30.17
C TYR A 309 -10.49 12.22 -30.45
N GLY A 310 -9.57 13.12 -30.74
CA GLY A 310 -9.83 14.55 -30.88
C GLY A 310 -9.47 15.32 -29.60
N PRO A 311 -8.96 16.57 -29.72
CA PRO A 311 -8.50 17.35 -28.58
C PRO A 311 -9.63 17.74 -27.64
N GLU A 312 -10.87 17.90 -28.11
CA GLU A 312 -12.04 18.28 -27.30
C GLU A 312 -12.84 17.07 -26.76
N THR A 313 -12.40 15.86 -27.08
CA THR A 313 -13.13 14.67 -26.68
C THR A 313 -13.07 14.49 -25.17
N ARG A 314 -14.20 14.08 -24.61
CA ARG A 314 -14.30 13.81 -23.18
C ARG A 314 -13.78 12.42 -22.85
N VAL A 315 -13.16 12.33 -21.67
CA VAL A 315 -12.75 11.05 -21.12
C VAL A 315 -14.00 10.27 -20.67
N SER A 316 -14.05 9.01 -21.07
CA SER A 316 -15.14 8.08 -20.85
C SER A 316 -14.59 6.67 -20.77
N GLU A 317 -15.46 5.70 -20.46
CA GLU A 317 -15.14 4.27 -20.40
C GLU A 317 -14.55 3.71 -21.70
N ARG A 318 -14.75 4.42 -22.82
CA ARG A 318 -14.28 4.07 -24.17
C ARG A 318 -13.11 4.93 -24.66
N THR A 319 -12.76 5.98 -23.91
CA THR A 319 -11.71 6.96 -24.27
C THR A 319 -10.70 7.05 -23.11
N PRO A 320 -9.87 6.01 -22.90
CA PRO A 320 -8.95 5.92 -21.75
C PRO A 320 -7.89 7.01 -21.82
N TYR A 321 -7.51 7.63 -20.70
CA TYR A 321 -6.53 8.73 -20.69
C TYR A 321 -5.18 8.29 -20.08
N PRO A 322 -4.02 8.72 -20.63
CA PRO A 322 -2.71 8.45 -20.07
C PRO A 322 -2.54 8.89 -18.61
N LEU A 323 -1.83 8.08 -17.81
CA LEU A 323 -1.50 8.40 -16.42
C LEU A 323 -0.13 9.09 -16.33
N ARG A 324 -0.04 10.14 -15.51
CA ARG A 324 1.21 10.87 -15.31
C ARG A 324 2.28 9.95 -14.71
N PRO A 325 3.52 9.92 -15.25
CA PRO A 325 4.63 9.21 -14.64
C PRO A 325 4.87 9.64 -13.18
N GLY A 326 5.22 8.68 -12.32
CA GLY A 326 5.44 8.91 -10.88
C GLY A 326 4.17 8.98 -10.02
N THR A 327 2.99 8.94 -10.62
CA THR A 327 1.74 8.74 -9.90
C THR A 327 1.46 7.25 -9.69
N LEU A 328 0.53 6.92 -8.79
CA LEU A 328 0.05 5.56 -8.62
C LEU A 328 -0.89 5.14 -9.76
N GLY A 329 -0.99 3.83 -9.99
CA GLY A 329 -1.97 3.25 -10.92
C GLY A 329 -3.42 3.52 -10.50
N VAL A 330 -4.36 3.34 -11.43
CA VAL A 330 -5.79 3.48 -11.14
C VAL A 330 -6.27 2.45 -10.12
N ASN A 331 -7.24 2.82 -9.28
CA ASN A 331 -7.86 1.95 -8.27
C ASN A 331 -6.89 1.52 -7.14
N SER A 332 -5.92 2.38 -6.80
CA SER A 332 -4.93 2.17 -5.74
C SER A 332 -5.20 2.98 -4.47
N ASN A 333 -6.43 3.51 -4.31
CA ASN A 333 -6.79 4.53 -3.32
C ASN A 333 -6.02 5.85 -3.50
N GLU A 334 -5.72 6.19 -4.74
CA GLU A 334 -5.09 7.42 -5.13
C GLU A 334 -6.00 8.65 -4.92
N CYS A 335 -5.36 9.79 -4.65
CA CYS A 335 -5.98 11.10 -4.72
C CYS A 335 -6.13 11.51 -6.18
N PHE A 336 -7.35 11.79 -6.64
CA PHE A 336 -7.58 12.28 -8.01
C PHE A 336 -7.00 13.67 -8.28
N GLY A 337 -6.60 14.40 -7.23
CA GLY A 337 -5.94 15.69 -7.35
C GLY A 337 -4.45 15.58 -7.69
N CYS A 338 -3.73 14.58 -7.18
CA CYS A 338 -2.27 14.49 -7.33
C CYS A 338 -1.73 13.10 -7.74
N GLY A 339 -2.59 12.08 -7.80
CA GLY A 339 -2.22 10.72 -8.16
C GLY A 339 -1.48 9.95 -7.06
N MET A 340 -1.36 10.49 -5.85
CA MET A 340 -0.68 9.85 -4.70
C MET A 340 -1.67 9.32 -3.66
N ALA A 341 -1.26 8.35 -2.85
CA ALA A 341 -2.07 7.83 -1.74
C ALA A 341 -1.97 8.70 -0.47
N GLY A 342 -2.80 8.40 0.53
CA GLY A 342 -2.76 9.01 1.86
C GLY A 342 -3.74 10.16 2.09
N HIS A 343 -4.44 10.63 1.07
CA HIS A 343 -5.48 11.66 1.18
C HIS A 343 -6.48 11.61 0.01
N ILE A 344 -7.58 12.36 0.12
CA ILE A 344 -8.60 12.51 -0.94
C ILE A 344 -8.49 13.89 -1.62
N ALA A 345 -9.03 14.04 -2.83
CA ALA A 345 -8.89 15.27 -3.62
C ALA A 345 -9.29 16.58 -2.89
N PRO A 346 -10.37 16.64 -2.08
CA PRO A 346 -10.69 17.83 -1.29
C PRO A 346 -9.65 18.21 -0.22
N LYS A 347 -8.85 17.23 0.24
CA LYS A 347 -7.79 17.40 1.23
C LYS A 347 -6.39 17.33 0.59
N CYS A 348 -6.30 17.58 -0.72
CA CYS A 348 -5.02 17.52 -1.43
C CYS A 348 -4.14 18.72 -1.03
N PRO A 349 -2.91 18.47 -0.54
CA PRO A 349 -2.01 19.55 -0.12
C PRO A 349 -1.35 20.27 -1.30
N LEU A 350 -1.47 19.74 -2.54
CA LEU A 350 -0.89 20.38 -3.71
C LEU A 350 -1.72 21.59 -4.17
N PRO A 351 -1.07 22.70 -4.54
CA PRO A 351 -1.74 23.84 -5.16
C PRO A 351 -2.33 23.45 -6.52
N SER A 352 -3.33 24.20 -6.97
CA SER A 352 -4.16 23.83 -8.15
C SER A 352 -3.37 23.71 -9.45
N ASP A 353 -2.27 24.45 -9.61
CA ASP A 353 -1.35 24.41 -10.76
C ASP A 353 -0.52 23.11 -10.83
N ARG A 354 -0.30 22.44 -9.69
CA ARG A 354 0.43 21.16 -9.62
C ARG A 354 -0.47 19.94 -9.64
N LYS A 355 -1.79 20.13 -9.64
CA LYS A 355 -2.75 19.03 -9.71
C LYS A 355 -2.66 18.29 -11.05
N LEU A 356 -3.25 17.10 -11.07
CA LEU A 356 -3.42 16.33 -12.29
C LEU A 356 -4.26 17.11 -13.31
N ASN A 357 -4.07 16.78 -14.58
CA ASN A 357 -4.96 17.26 -15.63
C ASN A 357 -6.38 16.77 -15.33
N VAL A 358 -7.39 17.63 -15.56
CA VAL A 358 -8.81 17.29 -15.39
C VAL A 358 -9.15 15.97 -16.10
N ARG A 359 -8.60 15.71 -17.29
CA ARG A 359 -8.81 14.46 -18.03
C ARG A 359 -8.29 13.23 -17.31
N GLU A 360 -7.12 13.33 -16.71
CA GLU A 360 -6.55 12.24 -15.92
C GLU A 360 -7.33 12.03 -14.62
N ALA A 361 -7.77 13.12 -13.97
CA ALA A 361 -8.61 13.05 -12.78
C ALA A 361 -9.96 12.39 -13.07
N ASP A 362 -10.61 12.75 -14.19
CA ASP A 362 -11.87 12.15 -14.66
C ASP A 362 -11.67 10.67 -14.99
N TRP A 363 -10.55 10.31 -15.65
CA TRP A 363 -10.22 8.93 -15.95
C TRP A 363 -10.10 8.08 -14.68
N ARG A 364 -9.35 8.57 -13.68
CA ARG A 364 -9.21 7.90 -12.38
C ARG A 364 -10.56 7.73 -11.68
N ALA A 365 -11.45 8.72 -11.77
CA ALA A 365 -12.80 8.64 -11.22
C ALA A 365 -13.65 7.55 -11.91
N ILE A 366 -13.59 7.46 -13.24
CA ILE A 366 -14.27 6.42 -14.03
C ILE A 366 -13.73 5.03 -13.64
N CYS A 367 -12.41 4.86 -13.61
CA CYS A 367 -11.80 3.59 -13.22
C CYS A 367 -12.19 3.17 -11.82
N ARG A 368 -12.21 4.09 -10.86
CA ARG A 368 -12.66 3.80 -9.49
C ARG A 368 -14.14 3.45 -9.41
N TYR A 369 -14.99 4.03 -10.25
CA TYR A 369 -16.41 3.69 -10.24
C TYR A 369 -16.66 2.27 -10.77
N ILE A 370 -15.99 1.90 -11.86
CA ILE A 370 -16.25 0.64 -12.58
C ILE A 370 -15.52 -0.53 -11.96
N LEU A 371 -14.22 -0.37 -11.66
CA LEU A 371 -13.38 -1.45 -11.12
C LEU A 371 -13.63 -1.71 -9.63
N LYS A 372 -14.31 -0.79 -8.95
CA LYS A 372 -14.73 -1.03 -7.58
C LYS A 372 -15.84 -2.07 -7.60
N ILE A 373 -15.55 -3.21 -6.99
CA ILE A 373 -16.52 -4.28 -6.79
C ILE A 373 -17.72 -3.71 -6.01
N PRO A 374 -18.94 -3.71 -6.58
CA PRO A 374 -20.14 -3.42 -5.84
C PRO A 374 -20.36 -4.55 -4.84
N PHE A 375 -20.70 -4.18 -3.60
CA PHE A 375 -21.43 -5.09 -2.73
C PHE A 375 -22.67 -5.55 -3.50
N ALA A 376 -22.84 -6.87 -3.61
CA ALA A 376 -23.84 -7.49 -4.48
C ALA A 376 -25.22 -6.84 -4.28
N THR A 377 -25.84 -6.39 -5.36
CA THR A 377 -27.27 -6.02 -5.34
C THR A 377 -28.07 -7.26 -4.93
N PRO A 378 -28.93 -7.20 -3.90
CA PRO A 378 -29.73 -8.34 -3.50
C PRO A 378 -30.73 -8.69 -4.61
N VAL A 379 -30.54 -9.84 -5.25
CA VAL A 379 -31.53 -10.47 -6.12
C VAL A 379 -32.71 -10.90 -5.23
N ARG A 380 -33.87 -10.28 -5.45
CA ARG A 380 -35.09 -10.61 -4.73
C ARG A 380 -35.75 -11.81 -5.42
N TYR A 381 -35.48 -13.02 -4.95
CA TYR A 381 -36.28 -14.18 -5.34
C TYR A 381 -37.66 -14.06 -4.69
N VAL A 382 -38.71 -14.02 -5.51
CA VAL A 382 -40.09 -14.23 -5.08
C VAL A 382 -40.45 -15.63 -5.54
N ALA A 383 -40.39 -16.61 -4.64
CA ALA A 383 -41.10 -17.86 -4.83
C ALA A 383 -42.56 -17.59 -4.47
N ILE A 384 -43.46 -17.76 -5.44
CA ILE A 384 -44.90 -17.89 -5.19
C ILE A 384 -45.13 -19.38 -5.03
N ASP A 385 -45.60 -19.80 -3.87
CA ASP A 385 -46.11 -21.15 -3.64
C ASP A 385 -47.60 -21.23 -4.01
N ASP A 386 -48.06 -22.43 -4.40
CA ASP A 386 -49.39 -22.72 -4.96
C ASP A 386 -50.55 -22.52 -3.96
N TYR A 387 -50.30 -21.96 -2.77
CA TYR A 387 -51.31 -21.67 -1.75
C TYR A 387 -51.10 -20.31 -1.04
N GLY A 388 -50.64 -19.27 -1.75
CA GLY A 388 -51.01 -17.87 -1.47
C GLY A 388 -50.85 -17.32 -0.04
N GLY A 389 -49.82 -17.70 0.73
CA GLY A 389 -49.63 -17.24 2.10
C GLY A 389 -48.18 -16.92 2.47
N VAL A 390 -47.90 -15.67 2.86
CA VAL A 390 -46.54 -15.20 3.20
C VAL A 390 -46.17 -15.58 4.64
N ALA A 391 -45.24 -16.53 4.83
CA ALA A 391 -44.65 -16.82 6.13
C ALA A 391 -43.11 -16.87 6.05
N ALA A 392 -42.45 -16.04 6.85
CA ALA A 392 -41.01 -16.05 7.05
C ALA A 392 -40.62 -17.20 7.98
N VAL A 393 -39.76 -18.11 7.52
CA VAL A 393 -39.10 -19.10 8.38
C VAL A 393 -37.63 -19.15 8.02
N GLY A 394 -36.78 -19.08 9.04
CA GLY A 394 -35.35 -19.18 8.91
C GLY A 394 -34.83 -20.62 8.93
N SER A 395 -33.57 -20.70 8.49
CA SER A 395 -32.52 -21.67 8.83
C SER A 395 -32.40 -22.98 8.03
N SER A 396 -31.15 -23.18 7.57
CA SER A 396 -30.40 -24.44 7.46
C SER A 396 -30.74 -25.46 6.36
N ALA A 397 -29.76 -25.71 5.48
CA ALA A 397 -29.33 -27.01 4.92
C ALA A 397 -28.02 -26.73 4.15
N HIS A 398 -26.84 -27.24 4.49
CA HIS A 398 -26.37 -28.63 4.46
C HIS A 398 -26.63 -29.30 3.11
N ILE A 399 -25.58 -29.42 2.30
CA ILE A 399 -25.53 -30.28 1.11
C ILE A 399 -24.35 -31.22 1.35
N GLU A 400 -24.69 -32.49 1.63
CA GLU A 400 -23.85 -33.65 1.46
C GLU A 400 -23.63 -33.88 -0.04
N GLU A 401 -22.36 -34.07 -0.43
CA GLU A 401 -22.02 -34.71 -1.70
C GLU A 401 -22.01 -36.23 -1.50
N ILE A 402 -22.60 -36.89 -2.49
CA ILE A 402 -22.79 -38.34 -2.62
C ILE A 402 -21.46 -38.96 -3.08
N GLU A 403 -20.92 -39.93 -2.33
CA GLU A 403 -19.94 -40.89 -2.84
C GLU A 403 -20.60 -42.28 -2.91
N GLU A 404 -20.54 -42.87 -4.10
CA GLU A 404 -21.11 -44.18 -4.45
C GLU A 404 -20.34 -45.34 -3.81
N GLU A 405 -21.09 -46.37 -3.43
CA GLU A 405 -20.63 -47.66 -2.92
C GLU A 405 -19.63 -48.37 -3.84
N GLN A 406 -18.58 -48.96 -3.25
CA GLN A 406 -18.20 -50.37 -3.50
C GLN A 406 -17.26 -50.87 -2.40
N GLY A 407 -17.85 -51.36 -1.31
CA GLY A 407 -17.18 -52.23 -0.36
C GLY A 407 -17.53 -53.68 -0.67
N ASN A 408 -16.57 -54.48 -1.10
CA ASN A 408 -16.68 -55.93 -1.07
C ASN A 408 -15.81 -56.42 0.09
N GLY A 409 -16.43 -56.58 1.26
CA GLY A 409 -15.88 -57.29 2.39
C GLY A 409 -16.53 -58.66 2.46
N ASP A 410 -15.72 -59.70 2.51
CA ASP A 410 -16.08 -60.96 3.16
C ASP A 410 -14.88 -61.36 4.04
N GLY A 411 -15.09 -61.30 5.36
CA GLY A 411 -14.28 -62.07 6.31
C GLY A 411 -14.77 -63.53 6.34
N PRO A 412 -14.65 -64.26 7.45
CA PRO A 412 -13.67 -64.19 8.53
C PRO A 412 -13.04 -65.59 8.83
N SER A 413 -12.22 -65.66 9.89
CA SER A 413 -11.88 -66.85 10.70
C SER A 413 -10.93 -67.90 10.09
N GLU A 414 -9.65 -67.87 10.48
CA GLU A 414 -9.03 -68.68 11.55
C GLU A 414 -7.67 -68.11 11.96
#